data_AF-A0A7W4ZUS8-F1
#
_entry.id   AF-A0A7W4ZUS8-F1
#
_cell.length_a   1.000
_cell.length_b   1.000
_cell.length_c   1.000
_cell.angle_alpha   90.00
_cell.angle_beta   90.00
_cell.angle_gamma   90.00
#
_symmetry.space_group_name_H-M   'P 1'
#
loop_
_entity.id
_entity.type
_entity.pdbx_description
1 polymer ?
#
loop_
_entity_poly.entity_id
_entity_poly.type
_entity_poly.pdbx_seq_one_letter_code
_entity_poly.pdbx_strand_id
1 'polypeptide(L)'
;MGQPEQRAEGAGPFTTRLTWHPPGGGTAVWESRLARRRGVLGVRPHGAAATRYISADAVAVARLRRLNVIAAIAFVIGGALFAAGAAVAQFGSGDATACASIYFAGGLFFSTGGYVSLLQVINAPRHVGGGEGRLVTHRWRWWRYEPMQVDWLSTFVLFAGTLVFAVDLLDSFLQGLNVQQVNRLIWVPDVIGCALFLLSGHLGFAEICHGRPCVRPHNLGWWIVAVNQLGSVLFMVSALAAYTRPATGSLVNADLANWGTLTGALCFSLAGLFQLGEHPSGS
;
A
#
# COMPACT_ATOMS: atom_id res chain seq x y z
N MET A 1 30.92 26.50 -7.73
CA MET A 1 29.49 26.67 -8.03
C MET A 1 28.71 26.03 -6.88
N GLY A 2 28.14 26.83 -5.98
CA GLY A 2 27.39 26.32 -4.84
C GLY A 2 26.12 25.61 -5.34
N GLN A 3 25.80 24.44 -4.77
CA GLN A 3 24.51 23.80 -5.03
C GLN A 3 23.41 24.80 -4.66
N PRO A 4 22.39 25.02 -5.51
CA PRO A 4 21.26 25.86 -5.14
C PRO A 4 20.67 25.33 -3.84
N GLU A 5 20.45 26.21 -2.85
CA GLU A 5 19.92 25.83 -1.54
C GLU A 5 18.62 25.02 -1.70
N GLN A 6 18.70 23.73 -1.35
CA GLN A 6 17.56 22.82 -1.31
C GLN A 6 17.17 22.60 0.14
N ARG A 7 15.91 22.88 0.46
CA ARG A 7 15.34 22.57 1.77
C ARG A 7 14.60 21.24 1.70
N ALA A 8 15.06 20.26 2.46
CA ALA A 8 14.41 18.96 2.62
C ALA A 8 13.52 18.95 3.87
N GLU A 9 12.30 18.44 3.73
CA GLU A 9 11.35 18.16 4.81
C GLU A 9 10.98 16.67 4.76
N GLY A 10 10.75 16.08 5.92
CA GLY A 10 10.82 14.62 6.04
C GLY A 10 10.28 14.04 7.34
N ALA A 11 10.17 12.72 7.33
CA ALA A 11 9.88 11.90 8.50
C ALA A 11 11.16 11.13 8.87
N GLY A 12 11.85 11.52 9.95
CA GLY A 12 13.11 10.90 10.35
C GLY A 12 14.16 10.97 9.21
N PRO A 13 14.75 9.85 8.77
CA PRO A 13 15.75 9.85 7.69
C PRO A 13 15.13 10.04 6.29
N PHE A 14 13.79 10.03 6.17
CA PHE A 14 13.11 10.01 4.88
C PHE A 14 12.76 11.41 4.40
N THR A 15 13.16 11.74 3.18
CA THR A 15 12.73 12.97 2.50
C THR A 15 11.36 12.75 1.87
N THR A 16 10.39 13.59 2.24
CA THR A 16 9.01 13.52 1.74
C THR A 16 8.60 14.76 0.95
N ARG A 17 9.32 15.86 1.15
CA ARG A 17 9.13 17.13 0.45
C ARG A 17 10.47 17.84 0.24
N LEU A 18 10.66 18.42 -0.93
CA LEU A 18 11.85 19.18 -1.31
C LEU A 18 11.43 20.53 -1.87
N THR A 19 12.05 21.60 -1.39
CA THR A 19 11.83 22.96 -1.87
C THR A 19 13.14 23.56 -2.36
N TRP A 20 13.14 24.16 -3.54
CA TRP A 20 14.32 24.80 -4.10
C TRP A 20 13.97 26.03 -4.95
N HIS A 21 14.98 26.83 -5.27
CA HIS A 21 14.85 27.99 -6.15
C HIS A 21 15.36 27.62 -7.55
N PRO A 22 14.50 27.57 -8.58
CA PRO A 22 14.93 27.31 -9.95
C PRO A 22 15.81 28.46 -10.51
N PRO A 23 16.65 28.19 -11.53
CA PRO A 23 17.52 29.22 -12.14
C PRO A 23 16.77 30.43 -12.70
N GLY A 24 15.53 30.24 -13.18
CA GLY A 24 14.65 31.30 -13.66
C GLY A 24 13.94 32.12 -12.56
N GLY A 25 14.31 31.90 -11.28
CA GLY A 25 13.66 32.51 -10.13
C GLY A 25 12.39 31.80 -9.68
N GLY A 26 11.84 32.23 -8.55
CA GLY A 26 10.66 31.62 -7.93
C GLY A 26 11.01 30.42 -7.04
N THR A 27 10.02 29.59 -6.72
CA THR A 27 10.14 28.46 -5.81
C THR A 27 9.51 27.21 -6.41
N ALA A 28 10.23 26.10 -6.46
CA ALA A 28 9.70 24.79 -6.82
C ALA A 28 9.57 23.92 -5.57
N VAL A 29 8.46 23.19 -5.47
CA VAL A 29 8.11 22.30 -4.36
C VAL A 29 7.75 20.93 -4.92
N TRP A 30 8.58 19.94 -4.61
CA TRP A 30 8.31 18.54 -4.85
C TRP A 30 7.78 17.89 -3.59
N GLU A 31 6.73 17.10 -3.73
CA GLU A 31 6.21 16.22 -2.68
C GLU A 31 6.14 14.81 -3.23
N SER A 32 6.70 13.84 -2.49
CA SER A 32 6.82 12.45 -2.93
C SER A 32 5.48 11.88 -3.39
N ARG A 33 4.46 12.03 -2.54
CA ARG A 33 3.11 11.50 -2.80
C ARG A 33 2.42 12.17 -3.98
N LEU A 34 2.53 13.49 -4.14
CA LEU A 34 1.91 14.20 -5.28
C LEU A 34 2.58 13.83 -6.60
N ALA A 35 3.92 13.76 -6.63
CA ALA A 35 4.66 13.35 -7.82
C ALA A 35 4.33 11.90 -8.21
N ARG A 36 4.21 10.99 -7.23
CA ARG A 36 3.90 9.57 -7.48
C ARG A 36 2.44 9.32 -7.85
N ARG A 37 1.47 9.94 -7.16
CA ARG A 37 0.04 9.64 -7.36
C ARG A 37 -0.58 10.48 -8.46
N ARG A 38 -0.11 11.71 -8.65
CA ARG A 38 -0.68 12.65 -9.61
C ARG A 38 0.30 13.09 -10.70
N GLY A 39 1.58 12.78 -10.57
CA GLY A 39 2.57 13.19 -11.56
C GLY A 39 2.75 14.71 -11.59
N VAL A 40 2.60 15.41 -10.47
CA VAL A 40 2.66 16.89 -10.44
C VAL A 40 3.73 17.42 -9.48
N LEU A 41 4.25 18.60 -9.80
CA LEU A 41 5.17 19.40 -9.01
C LEU A 41 4.58 20.80 -8.81
N GLY A 42 4.65 21.36 -7.61
CA GLY A 42 4.27 22.76 -7.38
C GLY A 42 5.39 23.70 -7.82
N VAL A 43 5.10 24.70 -8.64
CA VAL A 43 6.03 25.77 -9.02
C VAL A 43 5.35 27.11 -8.83
N ARG A 44 5.97 27.98 -8.04
CA ARG A 44 5.58 29.35 -7.83
C ARG A 44 6.58 30.27 -8.54
N PRO A 45 6.23 30.88 -9.68
CA PRO A 45 7.09 31.84 -10.36
C PRO A 45 7.44 33.03 -9.49
N HIS A 46 8.56 33.70 -9.79
CA HIS A 46 8.95 34.92 -9.08
C HIS A 46 7.85 36.00 -9.22
N GLY A 47 7.48 36.64 -8.11
CA GLY A 47 6.42 37.66 -8.08
C GLY A 47 4.98 37.14 -8.20
N ALA A 48 4.76 35.84 -8.38
CA ALA A 48 3.41 35.27 -8.45
C ALA A 48 2.82 35.02 -7.05
N ALA A 49 1.54 35.39 -6.87
CA ALA A 49 0.81 35.16 -5.62
C ALA A 49 0.44 33.67 -5.41
N ALA A 50 0.27 32.90 -6.49
CA ALA A 50 -0.23 31.52 -6.44
C ALA A 50 0.78 30.50 -6.98
N THR A 51 0.81 29.32 -6.35
CA THR A 51 1.55 28.14 -6.83
C THR A 51 0.78 27.50 -7.98
N ARG A 52 1.47 27.20 -9.09
CA ARG A 52 0.94 26.42 -10.21
C ARG A 52 1.44 24.99 -10.12
N TYR A 53 0.63 24.01 -10.50
CA TYR A 53 1.07 22.62 -10.57
C TYR A 53 1.48 22.29 -12.02
N ILE A 54 2.72 21.85 -12.18
CA ILE A 54 3.25 21.38 -13.47
C ILE A 54 3.15 19.87 -13.50
N SER A 55 2.52 19.33 -14.55
CA SER A 55 2.42 17.89 -14.75
C SER A 55 3.68 17.31 -15.39
N ALA A 56 3.96 16.04 -15.07
CA ALA A 56 4.90 15.22 -15.80
C ALA A 56 4.42 15.00 -17.25
N ASP A 57 5.29 14.45 -18.09
CA ASP A 57 4.92 14.13 -19.46
C ASP A 57 3.78 13.10 -19.56
N ALA A 58 3.15 13.04 -20.74
CA ALA A 58 2.01 12.17 -21.00
C ALA A 58 2.34 10.68 -20.78
N VAL A 59 3.59 10.27 -20.97
CA VAL A 59 4.03 8.89 -20.77
C VAL A 59 4.04 8.53 -19.28
N ALA A 60 4.59 9.39 -18.41
CA ALA A 60 4.53 9.22 -16.97
C ALA A 60 3.08 9.18 -16.47
N VAL A 61 2.25 10.15 -16.87
CA VAL A 61 0.84 10.21 -16.44
C VAL A 61 0.08 8.95 -16.84
N ALA A 62 0.26 8.48 -18.08
CA ALA A 62 -0.37 7.25 -18.55
C ALA A 62 0.11 6.01 -17.76
N ARG A 63 1.41 5.90 -17.47
CA ARG A 63 1.97 4.80 -16.66
C ARG A 63 1.41 4.80 -15.25
N LEU A 64 1.42 5.96 -14.57
CA LEU A 64 0.88 6.11 -13.22
C LEU A 64 -0.60 5.71 -13.17
N ARG A 65 -1.41 6.19 -14.12
CA ARG A 65 -2.84 5.84 -14.21
C ARG A 65 -3.04 4.34 -14.38
N ARG A 66 -2.34 3.72 -15.36
CA ARG A 66 -2.47 2.29 -15.64
C ARG A 66 -2.11 1.44 -14.44
N LEU A 67 -0.95 1.69 -13.83
CA LEU A 67 -0.51 0.92 -12.67
C LEU A 67 -1.42 1.13 -11.46
N ASN A 68 -1.92 2.36 -11.24
CA ASN A 68 -2.87 2.63 -10.17
C ASN A 68 -4.17 1.84 -10.35
N VAL A 69 -4.72 1.82 -11.58
CA VAL A 69 -5.92 1.03 -11.90
C VAL A 69 -5.68 -0.46 -11.69
N ILE A 70 -4.55 -1.01 -12.18
CA ILE A 70 -4.22 -2.43 -12.01
C ILE A 70 -4.11 -2.78 -10.52
N ALA A 71 -3.35 -2.01 -9.75
CA ALA A 71 -3.19 -2.26 -8.31
C ALA A 71 -4.52 -2.17 -7.57
N ALA A 72 -5.32 -1.13 -7.84
CA ALA A 72 -6.61 -0.92 -7.20
C ALA A 72 -7.59 -2.06 -7.50
N ILE A 73 -7.74 -2.45 -8.77
CA ILE A 73 -8.59 -3.59 -9.16
C ILE A 73 -8.12 -4.88 -8.48
N ALA A 74 -6.81 -5.12 -8.44
CA ALA A 74 -6.25 -6.30 -7.78
C ALA A 74 -6.58 -6.31 -6.28
N PHE A 75 -6.47 -5.19 -5.57
CA PHE A 75 -6.88 -5.10 -4.16
C PHE A 75 -8.40 -5.25 -3.97
N VAL A 76 -9.22 -4.68 -4.85
CA VAL A 76 -10.68 -4.81 -4.80
C VAL A 76 -11.10 -6.28 -4.94
N ILE A 77 -10.60 -6.95 -5.98
CA ILE A 77 -10.89 -8.37 -6.26
C ILE A 77 -10.33 -9.25 -5.14
N GLY A 78 -9.08 -9.03 -4.74
CA GLY A 78 -8.44 -9.78 -3.65
C GLY A 78 -9.22 -9.66 -2.34
N GLY A 79 -9.55 -8.44 -1.92
CA GLY A 79 -10.36 -8.19 -0.73
C GLY A 79 -11.77 -8.78 -0.82
N ALA A 80 -12.42 -8.71 -1.99
CA ALA A 80 -13.73 -9.32 -2.20
C ALA A 80 -13.68 -10.86 -2.09
N LEU A 81 -12.63 -11.49 -2.63
CA LEU A 81 -12.41 -12.93 -2.48
C LEU A 81 -12.13 -13.32 -1.03
N PHE A 82 -11.34 -12.54 -0.28
CA PHE A 82 -11.15 -12.76 1.16
C PHE A 82 -12.47 -12.66 1.93
N ALA A 83 -13.29 -11.66 1.63
CA ALA A 83 -14.60 -11.50 2.25
C ALA A 83 -15.51 -12.69 1.91
N ALA A 84 -15.51 -13.14 0.65
CA ALA A 84 -16.25 -14.32 0.22
C ALA A 84 -15.77 -15.59 0.94
N GLY A 85 -14.46 -15.81 1.04
CA GLY A 85 -13.87 -16.94 1.77
C GLY A 85 -14.28 -16.95 3.24
N ALA A 86 -14.28 -15.78 3.89
CA ALA A 86 -14.72 -15.64 5.29
C ALA A 86 -16.22 -15.89 5.45
N ALA A 87 -17.04 -15.42 4.52
CA ALA A 87 -18.48 -15.69 4.51
C ALA A 87 -18.77 -17.19 4.32
N VAL A 88 -18.07 -17.87 3.41
CA VAL A 88 -18.20 -19.33 3.23
C VAL A 88 -17.72 -20.08 4.47
N ALA A 89 -16.65 -19.64 5.12
CA ALA A 89 -16.19 -20.24 6.38
C ALA A 89 -17.19 -20.06 7.54
N GLN A 90 -17.90 -18.92 7.59
CA GLN A 90 -18.87 -18.62 8.65
C GLN A 90 -20.24 -19.28 8.42
N PHE A 91 -20.71 -19.32 7.17
CA PHE A 91 -22.10 -19.70 6.83
C PHE A 91 -22.19 -20.98 5.98
N GLY A 92 -21.08 -21.47 5.43
CA GLY A 92 -21.04 -22.60 4.53
C GLY A 92 -21.03 -23.95 5.23
N SER A 93 -21.53 -24.98 4.54
CA SER A 93 -21.74 -26.34 5.06
C SER A 93 -20.50 -27.26 5.01
N GLY A 94 -19.26 -26.70 5.00
CA GLY A 94 -18.06 -27.48 5.35
C GLY A 94 -17.12 -27.96 4.23
N ASP A 95 -17.08 -27.34 3.04
CA ASP A 95 -15.98 -27.63 2.09
C ASP A 95 -14.77 -26.71 2.37
N ALA A 96 -13.82 -27.24 3.14
CA ALA A 96 -12.56 -26.57 3.46
C ALA A 96 -11.73 -26.28 2.20
N THR A 97 -11.82 -27.12 1.17
CA THR A 97 -11.06 -26.96 -0.07
C THR A 97 -11.57 -25.77 -0.87
N ALA A 98 -12.90 -25.59 -0.94
CA ALA A 98 -13.50 -24.41 -1.56
C ALA A 98 -13.09 -23.11 -0.85
N CYS A 99 -13.13 -23.09 0.49
CA CYS A 99 -12.68 -21.92 1.27
C CYS A 99 -11.21 -21.59 1.00
N ALA A 100 -10.33 -22.60 1.09
CA ALA A 100 -8.90 -22.43 0.84
C ALA A 100 -8.62 -21.96 -0.61
N SER A 101 -9.36 -22.47 -1.59
CA SER A 101 -9.24 -22.05 -3.00
C SER A 101 -9.59 -20.57 -3.20
N ILE A 102 -10.69 -20.11 -2.57
CA ILE A 102 -11.13 -18.72 -2.65
C ILE A 102 -10.09 -17.80 -2.02
N TYR A 103 -9.58 -18.17 -0.83
CA TYR A 103 -8.54 -17.39 -0.17
C TYR A 103 -7.23 -17.37 -0.95
N PHE A 104 -6.80 -18.52 -1.49
CA PHE A 104 -5.61 -18.62 -2.34
C PHE A 104 -5.71 -17.70 -3.56
N ALA A 105 -6.83 -17.74 -4.28
CA ALA A 105 -7.09 -16.83 -5.39
C ALA A 105 -7.04 -15.36 -4.94
N GLY A 106 -7.64 -15.02 -3.80
CA GLY A 106 -7.57 -13.69 -3.20
C GLY A 106 -6.13 -13.24 -2.93
N GLY A 107 -5.30 -14.12 -2.37
CA GLY A 107 -3.88 -13.87 -2.08
C GLY A 107 -3.03 -13.59 -3.32
N LEU A 108 -3.32 -14.24 -4.45
CA LEU A 108 -2.65 -13.97 -5.72
C LEU A 108 -2.95 -12.55 -6.24
N PHE A 109 -4.21 -12.12 -6.16
CA PHE A 109 -4.59 -10.76 -6.51
C PHE A 109 -3.97 -9.74 -5.55
N PHE A 110 -3.96 -10.02 -4.25
CA PHE A 110 -3.36 -9.14 -3.25
C PHE A 110 -1.85 -8.97 -3.47
N SER A 111 -1.14 -10.07 -3.77
CA SER A 111 0.28 -10.06 -4.14
C SER A 111 0.55 -9.28 -5.42
N THR A 112 -0.32 -9.42 -6.41
CA THR A 112 -0.27 -8.62 -7.65
C THR A 112 -0.44 -7.13 -7.34
N GLY A 113 -1.41 -6.77 -6.50
CA GLY A 113 -1.64 -5.39 -6.06
C GLY A 113 -0.43 -4.80 -5.32
N GLY A 114 0.19 -5.58 -4.43
CA GLY A 114 1.41 -5.23 -3.72
C GLY A 114 2.58 -4.96 -4.65
N TYR A 115 2.86 -5.87 -5.59
CA TYR A 115 3.95 -5.71 -6.55
C TYR A 115 3.72 -4.53 -7.51
N VAL A 116 2.51 -4.37 -8.03
CA VAL A 116 2.17 -3.25 -8.93
C VAL A 116 2.26 -1.91 -8.18
N SER A 117 1.94 -1.88 -6.88
CA SER A 117 2.15 -0.69 -6.04
C SER A 117 3.64 -0.36 -5.87
N LEU A 118 4.51 -1.37 -5.74
CA LEU A 118 5.96 -1.17 -5.74
C LEU A 118 6.46 -0.67 -7.11
N LEU A 119 5.94 -1.22 -8.21
CA LEU A 119 6.25 -0.74 -9.57
C LEU A 119 5.85 0.72 -9.79
N GLN A 120 4.75 1.17 -9.18
CA GLN A 120 4.34 2.59 -9.21
C GLN A 120 5.40 3.49 -8.58
N VAL A 121 5.96 3.08 -7.44
CA VAL A 121 7.03 3.84 -6.77
C VAL A 121 8.31 3.84 -7.60
N ILE A 122 8.75 2.66 -8.07
CA ILE A 122 9.99 2.50 -8.83
C ILE A 122 9.99 3.32 -10.13
N ASN A 123 8.83 3.44 -10.77
CA ASN A 123 8.65 4.13 -12.05
C ASN A 123 7.99 5.51 -11.91
N ALA A 124 7.87 6.04 -10.69
CA ALA A 124 7.36 7.38 -10.46
C ALA A 124 8.28 8.43 -11.13
N PRO A 125 7.70 9.50 -11.72
CA PRO A 125 8.50 10.58 -12.29
C PRO A 125 9.29 11.29 -11.19
N ARG A 126 10.57 11.61 -11.47
CA ARG A 126 11.50 12.16 -10.48
C ARG A 126 11.80 13.63 -10.78
N HIS A 127 12.06 14.41 -9.74
CA HIS A 127 12.54 15.79 -9.92
C HIS A 127 14.03 15.78 -10.29
N VAL A 128 14.48 16.84 -10.95
CA VAL A 128 15.92 17.09 -11.17
C VAL A 128 16.37 18.15 -10.17
N GLY A 129 17.27 17.77 -9.26
CA GLY A 129 17.80 18.69 -8.24
C GLY A 129 18.41 19.93 -8.87
N GLY A 130 17.98 21.12 -8.43
CA GLY A 130 18.44 22.41 -8.96
C GLY A 130 17.99 22.73 -10.39
N GLY A 131 17.14 21.90 -11.00
CA GLY A 131 16.60 22.13 -12.34
C GLY A 131 15.41 23.10 -12.38
N GLU A 132 14.86 23.30 -13.57
CA GLU A 132 13.76 24.22 -13.92
C GLU A 132 12.38 23.85 -13.33
N GLY A 133 12.31 23.09 -12.23
CA GLY A 133 11.01 22.69 -11.66
C GLY A 133 10.25 21.71 -12.56
N ARG A 134 10.94 20.72 -13.13
CA ARG A 134 10.36 19.70 -14.01
C ARG A 134 10.46 18.30 -13.42
N LEU A 135 9.48 17.47 -13.77
CA LEU A 135 9.47 16.04 -13.52
C LEU A 135 9.98 15.30 -14.76
N VAL A 136 10.88 14.34 -14.57
CA VAL A 136 11.50 13.55 -15.64
C VAL A 136 11.04 12.11 -15.54
N THR A 137 10.62 11.57 -16.68
CA THR A 137 10.25 10.16 -16.81
C THR A 137 11.47 9.35 -17.17
N HIS A 138 11.76 8.34 -16.36
CA HIS A 138 12.85 7.41 -16.63
C HIS A 138 12.40 6.23 -17.50
N ARG A 139 13.39 5.50 -18.03
CA ARG A 139 13.16 4.18 -18.65
C ARG A 139 12.50 3.24 -17.66
N TRP A 140 11.61 2.39 -18.16
CA TRP A 140 10.88 1.41 -17.38
C TRP A 140 11.83 0.46 -16.64
N ARG A 141 11.53 0.18 -15.37
CA ARG A 141 12.28 -0.77 -14.54
C ARG A 141 11.31 -1.66 -13.77
N TRP A 142 11.59 -2.95 -13.76
CA TRP A 142 10.85 -3.96 -12.99
C TRP A 142 11.31 -4.06 -11.54
N TRP A 143 12.52 -3.55 -11.25
CA TRP A 143 13.10 -3.58 -9.93
C TRP A 143 14.04 -2.40 -9.71
N ARG A 144 14.08 -1.91 -8.47
CA ARG A 144 15.05 -0.95 -7.96
C ARG A 144 15.07 -1.04 -6.44
N TYR A 145 16.24 -0.84 -5.83
CA TYR A 145 16.41 -0.83 -4.38
C TYR A 145 16.61 0.62 -3.89
N GLU A 146 15.61 1.16 -3.18
CA GLU A 146 15.62 2.55 -2.66
C GLU A 146 15.09 2.62 -1.21
N PRO A 147 15.72 1.92 -0.25
CA PRO A 147 15.20 1.79 1.13
C PRO A 147 15.12 3.13 1.89
N MET A 148 15.86 4.15 1.45
CA MET A 148 15.85 5.50 2.03
C MET A 148 14.68 6.36 1.55
N GLN A 149 13.75 5.78 0.79
CA GLN A 149 12.50 6.43 0.41
C GLN A 149 11.34 5.76 1.14
N VAL A 150 10.58 6.55 1.90
CA VAL A 150 9.49 6.04 2.75
C VAL A 150 8.41 5.31 1.94
N ASP A 151 8.11 5.78 0.74
CA ASP A 151 7.14 5.20 -0.18
C ASP A 151 7.63 3.87 -0.76
N TRP A 152 8.93 3.76 -1.07
CA TRP A 152 9.52 2.48 -1.48
C TRP A 152 9.50 1.49 -0.32
N LEU A 153 9.93 1.90 0.88
CA LEU A 153 9.94 1.03 2.05
C LEU A 153 8.52 0.57 2.42
N SER A 154 7.55 1.49 2.42
CA SER A 154 6.14 1.19 2.70
C SER A 154 5.58 0.16 1.71
N THR A 155 5.79 0.36 0.40
CA THR A 155 5.27 -0.56 -0.62
C THR A 155 6.05 -1.87 -0.71
N PHE A 156 7.35 -1.86 -0.39
CA PHE A 156 8.15 -3.08 -0.28
C PHE A 156 7.69 -3.94 0.90
N VAL A 157 7.50 -3.33 2.09
CA VAL A 157 6.97 -4.02 3.27
C VAL A 157 5.56 -4.56 3.02
N LEU A 158 4.70 -3.79 2.31
CA LEU A 158 3.39 -4.26 1.86
C LEU A 158 3.53 -5.53 1.02
N PHE A 159 4.35 -5.47 -0.03
CA PHE A 159 4.54 -6.60 -0.93
C PHE A 159 5.15 -7.82 -0.22
N ALA A 160 6.13 -7.62 0.66
CA ALA A 160 6.68 -8.68 1.49
C ALA A 160 5.59 -9.34 2.35
N GLY A 161 4.71 -8.55 2.99
CA GLY A 161 3.55 -9.05 3.72
C GLY A 161 2.63 -9.89 2.85
N THR A 162 2.36 -9.45 1.61
CA THR A 162 1.50 -10.20 0.67
C THR A 162 2.10 -11.55 0.28
N LEU A 163 3.43 -11.63 0.14
CA LEU A 163 4.11 -12.87 -0.20
C LEU A 163 4.11 -13.87 0.95
N VAL A 164 4.38 -13.40 2.17
CA VAL A 164 4.30 -14.25 3.38
C VAL A 164 2.89 -14.83 3.51
N PHE A 165 1.88 -13.98 3.33
CA PHE A 165 0.48 -14.39 3.37
C PHE A 165 0.12 -15.35 2.22
N ALA A 166 0.69 -15.18 1.01
CA ALA A 166 0.46 -16.11 -0.09
C ALA A 166 1.08 -17.50 0.14
N VAL A 167 2.24 -17.56 0.81
CA VAL A 167 2.86 -18.84 1.20
C VAL A 167 1.98 -19.57 2.20
N ASP A 168 1.47 -18.86 3.21
CA ASP A 168 0.51 -19.40 4.18
C ASP A 168 -0.73 -20.00 3.48
N LEU A 169 -1.33 -19.24 2.56
CA LEU A 169 -2.49 -19.71 1.80
C LEU A 169 -2.21 -20.95 0.95
N LEU A 170 -0.99 -21.05 0.38
CA LEU A 170 -0.57 -22.23 -0.36
C LEU A 170 -0.44 -23.44 0.56
N ASP A 171 0.19 -23.27 1.73
CA ASP A 171 0.33 -24.32 2.74
C ASP A 171 -1.03 -24.75 3.28
N SER A 172 -1.98 -23.83 3.43
CA SER A 172 -3.38 -24.12 3.79
C SER A 172 -4.15 -24.85 2.67
N PHE A 173 -3.81 -24.62 1.41
CA PHE A 173 -4.47 -25.26 0.27
C PHE A 173 -4.00 -26.71 0.07
N LEU A 174 -2.75 -27.04 0.37
CA LEU A 174 -2.13 -28.33 0.10
C LEU A 174 -2.40 -29.43 1.18
N GLN A 175 -3.39 -29.27 2.06
CA GLN A 175 -3.35 -29.94 3.38
C GLN A 175 -3.84 -31.38 3.57
N GLY A 176 -3.13 -32.00 4.53
CA GLY A 176 -3.55 -32.89 5.63
C GLY A 176 -2.66 -32.70 6.89
N LEU A 177 -2.62 -31.51 7.51
CA LEU A 177 -1.65 -31.14 8.57
C LEU A 177 -2.15 -31.36 10.02
N ASN A 178 -1.22 -31.56 10.96
CA ASN A 178 -1.49 -31.65 12.41
C ASN A 178 -1.51 -30.27 13.12
N VAL A 179 -1.99 -30.19 14.37
CA VAL A 179 -2.15 -28.92 15.12
C VAL A 179 -0.85 -28.13 15.29
N GLN A 180 0.28 -28.79 15.51
CA GLN A 180 1.59 -28.11 15.62
C GLN A 180 2.03 -27.54 14.27
N GLN A 181 1.75 -28.24 13.17
CA GLN A 181 2.00 -27.77 11.82
C GLN A 181 1.10 -26.59 11.47
N VAL A 182 -0.19 -26.61 11.83
CA VAL A 182 -1.11 -25.46 11.67
C VAL A 182 -0.58 -24.23 12.39
N ASN A 183 -0.22 -24.34 13.66
CA ASN A 183 0.28 -23.18 14.42
C ASN A 183 1.62 -22.65 13.88
N ARG A 184 2.45 -23.49 13.24
CA ARG A 184 3.77 -23.07 12.76
C ARG A 184 3.78 -22.60 11.30
N LEU A 185 3.03 -23.28 10.43
CA LEU A 185 3.04 -23.07 8.98
C LEU A 185 1.92 -22.13 8.52
N ILE A 186 0.87 -21.96 9.34
CA ILE A 186 -0.24 -21.06 9.02
C ILE A 186 -0.21 -19.84 9.94
N TRP A 187 -0.37 -20.07 11.24
CA TRP A 187 -0.58 -18.98 12.19
C TRP A 187 0.63 -18.02 12.32
N VAL A 188 1.87 -18.55 12.35
CA VAL A 188 3.07 -17.68 12.44
C VAL A 188 3.21 -16.80 11.19
N PRO A 189 3.20 -17.34 9.95
CA PRO A 189 3.19 -16.54 8.74
C PRO A 189 2.04 -15.52 8.69
N ASP A 190 0.83 -15.88 9.09
CA ASP A 190 -0.33 -14.97 9.13
C ASP A 190 -0.05 -13.74 10.02
N VAL A 191 0.40 -13.97 11.26
CA VAL A 191 0.76 -12.89 12.20
C VAL A 191 1.89 -12.02 11.66
N ILE A 192 2.91 -12.63 11.02
CA ILE A 192 4.01 -11.88 10.38
C ILE A 192 3.47 -11.02 9.24
N GLY A 193 2.63 -11.57 8.36
CA GLY A 193 1.99 -10.85 7.27
C GLY A 193 1.18 -9.66 7.77
N CYS A 194 0.34 -9.88 8.78
CA CYS A 194 -0.44 -8.82 9.45
C CYS A 194 0.46 -7.72 10.04
N ALA A 195 1.56 -8.09 10.71
CA ALA A 195 2.52 -7.14 11.27
C ALA A 195 3.19 -6.29 10.18
N LEU A 196 3.54 -6.91 9.05
CA LEU A 196 4.10 -6.20 7.89
C LEU A 196 3.08 -5.23 7.28
N PHE A 197 1.81 -5.62 7.15
CA PHE A 197 0.76 -4.70 6.69
C PHE A 197 0.56 -3.51 7.62
N LEU A 198 0.57 -3.74 8.93
CA LEU A 198 0.50 -2.67 9.93
C LEU A 198 1.70 -1.71 9.82
N LEU A 199 2.91 -2.24 9.67
CA LEU A 199 4.12 -1.45 9.49
C LEU A 199 4.07 -0.63 8.19
N SER A 200 3.63 -1.24 7.09
CA SER A 200 3.45 -0.55 5.80
C SER A 200 2.48 0.62 5.91
N GLY A 201 1.32 0.42 6.56
CA GLY A 201 0.33 1.47 6.79
C GLY A 201 0.87 2.61 7.66
N HIS A 202 1.65 2.28 8.70
CA HIS A 202 2.30 3.28 9.56
C HIS A 202 3.29 4.15 8.77
N LEU A 203 4.09 3.54 7.89
CA LEU A 203 4.98 4.27 6.98
C LEU A 203 4.19 5.14 5.99
N GLY A 204 3.03 4.68 5.53
CA GLY A 204 2.11 5.46 4.69
C GLY A 204 1.58 6.72 5.39
N PHE A 205 1.24 6.63 6.67
CA PHE A 205 0.89 7.80 7.48
C PHE A 205 2.07 8.75 7.66
N ALA A 206 3.27 8.22 7.90
CA ALA A 206 4.49 9.02 8.01
C ALA A 206 4.79 9.78 6.70
N GLU A 207 4.54 9.18 5.53
CA GLU A 207 4.63 9.84 4.22
C GLU A 207 3.63 11.00 4.08
N ILE A 208 2.35 10.77 4.39
CA ILE A 208 1.28 11.77 4.22
C ILE A 208 1.44 12.95 5.18
N CYS A 209 1.86 12.66 6.40
CA CYS A 209 1.91 13.64 7.47
C CYS A 209 3.32 14.19 7.74
N HIS A 210 4.31 13.83 6.91
CA HIS A 210 5.70 14.26 7.05
C HIS A 210 6.27 13.97 8.46
N GLY A 211 5.92 12.80 9.02
CA GLY A 211 6.44 12.31 10.31
C GLY A 211 5.72 12.79 11.57
N ARG A 212 4.69 13.63 11.46
CA ARG A 212 3.84 14.04 12.60
C ARG A 212 2.48 13.38 12.53
N PRO A 213 1.78 13.09 13.63
CA PRO A 213 0.39 12.64 13.55
C PRO A 213 -0.47 13.72 12.87
N CYS A 214 -1.24 13.35 11.85
CA CYS A 214 -2.15 14.28 11.18
C CYS A 214 -3.45 13.60 10.75
N VAL A 215 -4.54 14.35 10.81
CA VAL A 215 -5.86 13.95 10.30
C VAL A 215 -6.20 14.87 9.14
N ARG A 216 -6.36 14.30 7.93
CA ARG A 216 -6.65 15.05 6.71
C ARG A 216 -7.96 14.53 6.09
N PRO A 217 -9.14 14.91 6.65
CA PRO A 217 -10.41 14.31 6.27
C PRO A 217 -10.83 14.62 4.83
N HIS A 218 -10.33 15.71 4.25
CA HIS A 218 -10.59 16.12 2.87
C HIS A 218 -9.61 15.48 1.86
N ASN A 219 -8.69 14.63 2.30
CA ASN A 219 -7.70 14.00 1.43
C ASN A 219 -8.04 12.52 1.23
N LEU A 220 -8.48 12.17 0.01
CA LEU A 220 -8.76 10.78 -0.37
C LEU A 220 -7.59 9.85 -0.06
N GLY A 221 -6.36 10.32 -0.28
CA GLY A 221 -5.16 9.58 0.00
C GLY A 221 -4.94 9.22 1.47
N TRP A 222 -5.41 10.07 2.39
CA TRP A 222 -5.39 9.77 3.82
C TRP A 222 -6.41 8.69 4.16
N TRP A 223 -7.61 8.74 3.57
CA TRP A 223 -8.63 7.70 3.74
C TRP A 223 -8.20 6.33 3.21
N ILE A 224 -7.50 6.28 2.06
CA ILE A 224 -6.95 5.01 1.54
C ILE A 224 -6.03 4.36 2.59
N VAL A 225 -5.10 5.14 3.17
CA VAL A 225 -4.17 4.61 4.18
C VAL A 225 -4.91 4.26 5.48
N ALA A 226 -5.86 5.09 5.92
CA ALA A 226 -6.62 4.85 7.14
C ALA A 226 -7.49 3.60 7.08
N VAL A 227 -8.22 3.40 5.99
CA VAL A 227 -9.06 2.20 5.80
C VAL A 227 -8.21 0.95 5.66
N ASN A 228 -7.09 1.01 4.93
CA ASN A 228 -6.13 -0.11 4.89
C ASN A 228 -5.57 -0.43 6.28
N GLN A 229 -5.17 0.58 7.06
CA GLN A 229 -4.66 0.40 8.41
C GLN A 229 -5.70 -0.26 9.32
N LEU A 230 -6.95 0.18 9.26
CA LEU A 230 -8.06 -0.42 10.00
C LEU A 230 -8.24 -1.90 9.59
N GLY A 231 -8.23 -2.18 8.29
CA GLY A 231 -8.29 -3.55 7.77
C GLY A 231 -7.17 -4.43 8.32
N SER A 232 -5.94 -3.94 8.33
CA SER A 232 -4.78 -4.66 8.89
C SER A 232 -4.89 -4.91 10.40
N VAL A 233 -5.49 -3.99 11.17
CA VAL A 233 -5.75 -4.21 12.61
C VAL A 233 -6.79 -5.30 12.81
N LEU A 234 -7.89 -5.28 12.05
CA LEU A 234 -8.93 -6.30 12.13
C LEU A 234 -8.42 -7.68 11.74
N PHE A 235 -7.59 -7.75 10.69
CA PHE A 235 -6.88 -8.98 10.31
C PHE A 235 -5.93 -9.47 11.40
N MET A 236 -5.16 -8.59 12.04
CA MET A 236 -4.32 -8.97 13.18
C MET A 236 -5.15 -9.53 14.35
N VAL A 237 -6.27 -8.90 14.69
CA VAL A 237 -7.17 -9.41 15.73
C VAL A 237 -7.73 -10.77 15.35
N SER A 238 -8.09 -10.97 14.07
CA SER A 238 -8.52 -12.25 13.54
C SER A 238 -7.44 -13.33 13.67
N ALA A 239 -6.21 -13.05 13.23
CA ALA A 239 -5.07 -13.96 13.32
C ALA A 239 -4.81 -14.42 14.77
N LEU A 240 -4.90 -13.48 15.73
CA LEU A 240 -4.76 -13.80 17.15
C LEU A 240 -5.93 -14.67 17.67
N ALA A 241 -7.15 -14.41 17.23
CA ALA A 241 -8.33 -15.22 17.57
C ALA A 241 -8.31 -16.61 16.93
N ALA A 242 -7.62 -16.76 15.80
CA ALA A 242 -7.41 -18.01 15.07
C ALA A 242 -6.29 -18.89 15.67
N TYR A 243 -5.65 -18.47 16.76
CA TYR A 243 -4.67 -19.31 17.45
C TYR A 243 -5.33 -20.62 17.92
N THR A 244 -4.74 -21.76 17.54
CA THR A 244 -5.27 -23.07 17.96
C THR A 244 -4.60 -23.49 19.26
N ARG A 245 -5.40 -23.66 20.32
CA ARG A 245 -4.88 -24.05 21.64
C ARG A 245 -4.36 -25.50 21.59
N PRO A 246 -3.06 -25.75 21.88
CA PRO A 246 -2.51 -27.10 21.82
C PRO A 246 -3.17 -28.10 22.76
N ALA A 247 -3.72 -27.61 23.88
CA ALA A 247 -4.36 -28.44 24.90
C ALA A 247 -5.77 -28.93 24.50
N THR A 248 -6.49 -28.19 23.67
CA THR A 248 -7.90 -28.48 23.30
C THR A 248 -8.09 -28.80 21.82
N GLY A 249 -7.11 -28.48 20.97
CA GLY A 249 -7.23 -28.61 19.51
C GLY A 249 -8.24 -27.66 18.86
N SER A 250 -8.82 -26.74 19.64
CA SER A 250 -9.83 -25.78 19.20
C SER A 250 -9.25 -24.36 19.10
N LEU A 251 -9.81 -23.57 18.19
CA LEU A 251 -9.50 -22.14 18.03
C LEU A 251 -9.82 -21.38 19.33
N VAL A 252 -9.12 -20.26 19.57
CA VAL A 252 -9.45 -19.35 20.69
C VAL A 252 -10.86 -18.83 20.53
N ASN A 253 -11.20 -18.30 19.35
CA ASN A 253 -12.56 -17.90 19.01
C ASN A 253 -12.76 -17.88 17.48
N ALA A 254 -13.46 -18.89 16.95
CA ALA A 254 -13.70 -19.03 15.51
C ALA A 254 -14.59 -17.92 14.93
N ASP A 255 -15.63 -17.50 15.66
CA ASP A 255 -16.52 -16.42 15.22
C ASP A 255 -15.77 -15.09 15.12
N LEU A 256 -14.93 -14.77 16.12
CA LEU A 256 -14.13 -13.55 16.12
C LEU A 256 -13.10 -13.54 14.98
N ALA A 257 -12.48 -14.69 14.69
CA ALA A 257 -11.59 -14.84 13.55
C ALA A 257 -12.32 -14.57 12.23
N ASN A 258 -13.45 -15.24 11.99
CA ASN A 258 -14.20 -15.09 10.74
C ASN A 258 -14.74 -13.66 10.55
N TRP A 259 -15.33 -13.04 11.59
CA TRP A 259 -15.81 -11.66 11.50
C TRP A 259 -14.66 -10.65 11.34
N GLY A 260 -13.53 -10.87 12.00
CA GLY A 260 -12.34 -10.03 11.85
C GLY A 260 -11.77 -10.09 10.42
N THR A 261 -11.66 -11.29 9.85
CA THR A 261 -11.24 -11.49 8.46
C THR A 261 -12.23 -10.87 7.49
N LEU A 262 -13.54 -11.09 7.67
CA LEU A 262 -14.58 -10.53 6.81
C LEU A 262 -14.54 -9.00 6.79
N THR A 263 -14.57 -8.38 7.97
CA THR A 263 -14.59 -6.91 8.10
C THR A 263 -13.27 -6.29 7.64
N GLY A 264 -12.14 -6.92 7.95
CA GLY A 264 -10.82 -6.51 7.45
C GLY A 264 -10.73 -6.57 5.92
N ALA A 265 -11.27 -7.64 5.32
CA ALA A 265 -11.24 -7.85 3.87
C ALA A 265 -12.09 -6.81 3.13
N LEU A 266 -13.26 -6.48 3.69
CA LEU A 266 -14.10 -5.39 3.19
C LEU A 266 -13.39 -4.04 3.26
N CYS A 267 -12.60 -3.78 4.32
CA CYS A 267 -11.78 -2.57 4.41
C CYS A 267 -10.76 -2.50 3.26
N PHE A 268 -10.02 -3.58 2.98
CA PHE A 268 -9.07 -3.60 1.86
C PHE A 268 -9.74 -3.39 0.51
N SER A 269 -10.92 -3.99 0.31
CA SER A 269 -11.69 -3.79 -0.92
C SER A 269 -12.15 -2.32 -1.06
N LEU A 270 -12.66 -1.72 0.03
CA LEU A 270 -13.06 -0.31 0.07
C LEU A 270 -11.88 0.63 -0.18
N ALA A 271 -10.71 0.37 0.41
CA ALA A 271 -9.51 1.15 0.16
C ALA A 271 -9.05 1.06 -1.31
N GLY A 272 -9.19 -0.12 -1.93
CA GLY A 272 -8.97 -0.29 -3.37
C GLY A 272 -9.94 0.54 -4.22
N LEU A 273 -11.22 0.61 -3.84
CA LEU A 273 -12.21 1.49 -4.49
C LEU A 273 -11.86 2.97 -4.33
N PHE A 274 -11.35 3.39 -3.18
CA PHE A 274 -10.84 4.75 -2.96
C PHE A 274 -9.54 5.04 -3.71
N GLN A 275 -8.78 4.02 -4.07
CA GLN A 275 -7.56 4.16 -4.86
C GLN A 275 -7.85 4.31 -6.37
N LEU A 276 -8.91 3.68 -6.88
CA LEU A 276 -9.62 4.23 -8.05
C LEU A 276 -10.09 5.65 -7.66
N GLY A 277 -10.33 6.63 -8.50
CA GLY A 277 -10.59 8.01 -8.02
C GLY A 277 -9.35 8.77 -7.51
N GLU A 278 -8.33 8.15 -6.92
CA GLU A 278 -7.02 8.80 -6.74
C GLU A 278 -6.25 8.79 -8.06
N HIS A 279 -6.51 9.79 -8.91
CA HIS A 279 -5.97 9.88 -10.25
C HIS A 279 -5.34 11.25 -10.55
N PRO A 280 -4.39 11.32 -11.49
CA PRO A 280 -4.01 12.58 -12.09
C PRO A 280 -5.25 13.21 -12.75
N SER A 281 -5.76 14.30 -12.16
CA SER A 281 -6.78 15.13 -12.78
C SER A 281 -6.20 15.66 -14.09
N GLY A 282 -6.90 15.42 -15.20
CA GLY A 282 -6.61 16.15 -16.43
C GLY A 282 -6.79 17.64 -16.17
N SER A 283 -5.85 18.44 -16.67
CA SER A 283 -5.96 19.90 -16.78
C SER A 283 -7.31 20.34 -17.28
#